data_AF-A0A804JAL7-F1
#
_entry.id   AF-A0A804JAL7-F1
#
_cell.length_a   1.000
_cell.length_b   1.000
_cell.length_c   1.000
_cell.angle_alpha   90.00
_cell.angle_beta   90.00
_cell.angle_gamma   90.00
#
_symmetry.space_group_name_H-M   'P 1'
#
loop_
_entity.id
_entity.type
_entity.pdbx_description
1 polymer ?
#
loop_
_entity_poly.entity_id
_entity_poly.type
_entity_poly.pdbx_seq_one_letter_code
_entity_poly.pdbx_strand_id
1 'polypeptide(L)'
;MASRGSTCFLIVYVNVVCREIMHAMWKPRKFKYIYFLATVYVFTLTLPSAAAVYWAFGDQLLTHSNAFSLLPKSGWRDAAVILMLIHQFITFGFACTPLYFVWEKVIGMHDTESICMRSLARLPVVIPIWFLAIIFPFFGPINSAVGALLVSFTVYIIPAMAHMLTYRTPSARQNAVEKLPFFLPSWTAMYVVNAFVVGWVMVAGFGLGGWASVINFVKQVDTFGLFAKCYQCPKPHPHPPAASGPPPQLH
;
A
#
# COMPACT_ATOMS: atom_id res chain seq x y z
N MET A 1 -5.17 -6.90 -9.28
CA MET A 1 -4.11 -6.47 -8.33
C MET A 1 -4.26 -5.03 -7.83
N ALA A 2 -4.80 -4.08 -8.61
CA ALA A 2 -5.01 -2.69 -8.18
C ALA A 2 -5.85 -2.53 -6.88
N SER A 3 -6.89 -3.35 -6.69
CA SER A 3 -7.69 -3.36 -5.45
C SER A 3 -6.90 -3.83 -4.21
N ARG A 4 -5.99 -4.81 -4.35
CA ARG A 4 -5.19 -5.28 -3.21
C ARG A 4 -4.27 -4.20 -2.66
N GLY A 5 -3.74 -3.31 -3.50
CA GLY A 5 -2.86 -2.23 -3.06
C GLY A 5 -3.57 -1.09 -2.37
N SER A 6 -4.68 -0.60 -2.93
CA SER A 6 -5.48 0.44 -2.27
C SER A 6 -6.07 -0.03 -0.94
N THR A 7 -6.54 -1.28 -0.86
CA THR A 7 -7.03 -1.85 0.41
C THR A 7 -5.90 -2.05 1.42
N CYS A 8 -4.73 -2.55 1.00
CA CYS A 8 -3.57 -2.67 1.91
C CYS A 8 -3.12 -1.30 2.43
N PHE A 9 -2.99 -0.30 1.56
CA PHE A 9 -2.54 1.03 1.96
C PHE A 9 -3.55 1.73 2.87
N LEU A 10 -4.85 1.61 2.58
CA LEU A 10 -5.92 2.14 3.45
C LEU A 10 -5.91 1.46 4.82
N ILE A 11 -5.78 0.14 4.87
CA ILE A 11 -5.72 -0.61 6.13
C ILE A 11 -4.47 -0.20 6.93
N VAL A 12 -3.31 -0.04 6.31
CA VAL A 12 -2.08 0.39 6.99
C VAL A 12 -2.23 1.79 7.54
N TYR A 13 -2.69 2.72 6.71
CA TYR A 13 -2.85 4.12 7.09
C TYR A 13 -3.81 4.26 8.28
N VAL A 14 -4.94 3.56 8.19
CA VAL A 14 -5.92 3.52 9.26
C VAL A 14 -5.32 2.91 10.53
N ASN A 15 -4.57 1.81 10.45
CA ASN A 15 -3.99 1.17 11.64
C ASN A 15 -2.91 2.02 12.33
N VAL A 16 -2.10 2.75 11.58
CA VAL A 16 -1.08 3.64 12.16
C VAL A 16 -1.73 4.85 12.85
N VAL A 17 -2.82 5.37 12.30
CA VAL A 17 -3.52 6.57 12.79
C VAL A 17 -4.70 6.22 13.71
N CYS A 18 -4.99 4.94 13.93
CA CYS A 18 -6.10 4.45 14.76
C CYS A 18 -6.10 5.04 16.17
N ARG A 19 -4.90 5.19 16.77
CA ARG A 19 -4.75 5.77 18.11
C ARG A 19 -5.15 7.24 18.13
N GLU A 20 -4.67 8.02 17.15
CA GLU A 20 -4.98 9.45 17.04
C GLU A 20 -6.47 9.69 16.78
N ILE A 21 -7.07 8.89 15.87
CA ILE A 21 -8.51 8.94 15.62
C ILE A 21 -9.29 8.61 16.89
N MET A 22 -8.90 7.56 17.60
CA MET A 22 -9.56 7.14 18.84
C MET A 22 -9.50 8.24 19.91
N HIS A 23 -8.39 8.97 20.03
CA HIS A 23 -8.26 10.12 20.93
C HIS A 23 -9.09 11.33 20.49
N ALA A 24 -9.25 11.55 19.18
CA ALA A 24 -10.03 12.68 18.64
C ALA A 24 -11.56 12.47 18.72
N MET A 25 -12.04 11.24 18.92
CA MET A 25 -13.46 10.95 18.99
C MET A 25 -14.12 11.42 20.30
N TRP A 26 -15.33 11.97 20.18
CA TRP A 26 -16.18 12.34 21.33
C TRP A 26 -16.48 11.17 22.29
N LYS A 27 -16.61 9.93 21.77
CA LYS A 27 -16.84 8.72 22.59
C LYS A 27 -15.89 7.58 22.18
N PRO A 28 -14.66 7.53 22.75
CA PRO A 28 -13.64 6.53 22.43
C PRO A 28 -14.10 5.08 22.59
N ARG A 29 -14.95 4.81 23.59
CA ARG A 29 -15.47 3.46 23.90
C ARG A 29 -16.26 2.82 22.75
N LYS A 30 -16.80 3.59 21.80
CA LYS A 30 -17.55 3.07 20.64
C LYS A 30 -16.67 2.78 19.42
N PHE A 31 -15.35 3.00 19.49
CA PHE A 31 -14.44 2.88 18.36
C PHE A 31 -14.58 1.55 17.62
N LYS A 32 -14.63 0.42 18.35
CA LYS A 32 -14.71 -0.92 17.75
C LYS A 32 -15.88 -1.10 16.79
N TYR A 33 -17.06 -0.57 17.13
CA TYR A 33 -18.26 -0.70 16.29
C TYR A 33 -18.19 0.22 15.07
N ILE A 34 -17.70 1.45 15.26
CA ILE A 34 -17.53 2.41 14.17
C ILE A 34 -16.45 1.93 13.20
N TYR A 35 -15.34 1.40 13.73
CA TYR A 35 -14.26 0.82 12.95
C TYR A 35 -14.74 -0.37 12.11
N PHE A 36 -15.51 -1.27 12.72
CA PHE A 36 -16.12 -2.40 12.01
C PHE A 36 -17.08 -1.92 10.91
N LEU A 37 -17.98 -0.99 11.22
CA LEU A 37 -18.93 -0.45 10.24
C LEU A 37 -18.22 0.28 9.09
N ALA A 38 -17.19 1.07 9.40
CA ALA A 38 -16.35 1.74 8.41
C ALA A 38 -15.63 0.71 7.51
N THR A 39 -15.13 -0.38 8.09
CA THR A 39 -14.51 -1.47 7.33
C THR A 39 -15.51 -2.13 6.37
N VAL A 40 -16.71 -2.45 6.85
CA VAL A 40 -17.78 -2.99 6.01
C VAL A 40 -18.15 -2.01 4.89
N TYR A 41 -18.26 -0.72 5.20
CA TYR A 41 -18.55 0.32 4.21
C TYR A 41 -17.45 0.45 3.14
N VAL A 42 -16.18 0.38 3.53
CA VAL A 42 -15.07 0.36 2.56
C VAL A 42 -15.17 -0.87 1.65
N PHE A 43 -15.54 -2.03 2.21
CA PHE A 43 -15.74 -3.24 1.40
C PHE A 43 -16.87 -3.10 0.40
N THR A 44 -18.00 -2.45 0.77
CA THR A 44 -19.10 -2.25 -0.18
C THR A 44 -18.73 -1.30 -1.32
N LEU A 45 -17.80 -0.36 -1.11
CA LEU A 45 -17.29 0.50 -2.19
C LEU A 45 -16.23 -0.18 -3.06
N THR A 46 -15.35 -0.97 -2.45
CA THR A 46 -14.18 -1.54 -3.13
C THR A 46 -14.45 -2.87 -3.81
N LEU A 47 -15.30 -3.74 -3.24
CA LEU A 47 -15.55 -5.07 -3.81
C LEU A 47 -16.30 -5.02 -5.16
N PRO A 48 -17.38 -4.23 -5.34
CA PRO A 48 -18.09 -4.20 -6.61
C PRO A 48 -17.23 -3.63 -7.75
N SER A 49 -16.47 -2.56 -7.46
CA SER A 49 -15.57 -1.95 -8.44
C SER A 49 -14.42 -2.89 -8.81
N ALA A 50 -13.81 -3.56 -7.83
CA ALA A 50 -12.77 -4.56 -8.07
C ALA A 50 -13.30 -5.75 -8.88
N ALA A 51 -14.49 -6.26 -8.55
CA ALA A 51 -15.12 -7.37 -9.24
C ALA A 51 -15.42 -7.01 -10.70
N ALA A 52 -15.95 -5.82 -10.97
CA ALA A 52 -16.24 -5.36 -12.33
C ALA A 52 -14.97 -5.25 -13.19
N VAL A 53 -13.88 -4.67 -12.67
CA VAL A 53 -12.61 -4.55 -13.41
C VAL A 53 -11.96 -5.93 -13.59
N TYR A 54 -12.04 -6.81 -12.58
CA TYR A 54 -11.52 -8.17 -12.70
C TYR A 54 -12.30 -8.99 -13.74
N TRP A 55 -13.62 -8.85 -13.79
CA TRP A 55 -14.45 -9.50 -14.80
C TRP A 55 -14.12 -9.05 -16.22
N ALA A 56 -13.86 -7.75 -16.40
CA ALA A 56 -13.58 -7.18 -17.72
C ALA A 56 -12.11 -7.35 -18.19
N PHE A 57 -11.13 -7.28 -17.27
CA PHE A 57 -9.71 -7.17 -17.62
C PHE A 57 -8.77 -8.02 -16.74
N GLY A 58 -9.28 -9.08 -16.11
CA GLY A 58 -8.56 -9.88 -15.12
C GLY A 58 -7.16 -10.34 -15.56
N ASP A 59 -7.04 -10.91 -16.76
CA ASP A 59 -5.76 -11.42 -17.29
C ASP A 59 -4.77 -10.30 -17.60
N GLN A 60 -5.27 -9.18 -18.13
CA GLN A 60 -4.45 -8.01 -18.45
C GLN A 60 -3.93 -7.32 -17.19
N LEU A 61 -4.68 -7.36 -16.08
CA LEU A 61 -4.25 -6.83 -14.78
C LEU A 61 -3.05 -7.57 -14.15
N LEU A 62 -2.70 -8.75 -14.65
CA LEU A 62 -1.50 -9.48 -14.20
C LEU A 62 -0.22 -8.83 -14.75
N THR A 63 -0.28 -8.24 -15.94
CA THR A 63 0.85 -7.58 -16.61
C THR A 63 0.77 -6.06 -16.51
N HIS A 64 -0.43 -5.50 -16.30
CA HIS A 64 -0.66 -4.08 -16.09
C HIS A 64 -1.16 -3.80 -14.66
N SER A 65 -0.28 -3.30 -13.79
CA SER A 65 -0.61 -3.06 -12.38
C SER A 65 -1.61 -1.92 -12.16
N ASN A 66 -1.67 -0.95 -13.09
CA ASN A 66 -2.59 0.19 -13.05
C ASN A 66 -3.84 -0.10 -13.91
N ALA A 67 -5.02 -0.18 -13.29
CA ALA A 67 -6.27 -0.45 -13.98
C ALA A 67 -6.67 0.65 -14.97
N PHE A 68 -6.32 1.92 -14.73
CA PHE A 68 -6.65 3.02 -15.64
C PHE A 68 -5.96 2.89 -17.02
N SER A 69 -4.84 2.16 -17.09
CA SER A 69 -4.14 1.91 -18.35
C SER A 69 -4.91 1.01 -19.31
N LEU A 70 -5.85 0.19 -18.79
CA LEU A 70 -6.62 -0.78 -19.57
C LEU A 70 -7.97 -0.21 -20.05
N LEU A 71 -8.43 0.90 -19.45
CA LEU A 71 -9.71 1.49 -19.81
C LEU A 71 -9.63 2.22 -21.17
N PRO A 72 -10.65 2.07 -22.03
CA PRO A 72 -10.69 2.74 -23.33
C PRO A 72 -10.67 4.26 -23.17
N LYS A 73 -10.04 4.95 -24.13
CA LYS A 73 -9.97 6.41 -24.16
C LYS A 73 -11.38 6.99 -24.19
N SER A 74 -11.76 7.72 -23.14
CA SER A 74 -13.08 8.35 -22.99
C SER A 74 -12.96 9.52 -22.02
N GLY A 75 -13.86 10.50 -22.13
CA GLY A 75 -13.88 11.65 -21.21
C GLY A 75 -14.06 11.24 -19.74
N TRP A 76 -14.79 10.15 -19.48
CA TRP A 76 -14.94 9.58 -18.13
C TRP A 76 -13.65 9.02 -17.57
N ARG A 77 -12.87 8.32 -18.39
CA ARG A 77 -11.54 7.83 -17.99
C ARG A 77 -10.61 9.00 -17.70
N ASP A 78 -10.59 10.01 -18.56
CA ASP A 78 -9.68 11.15 -18.40
C ASP A 78 -10.05 11.97 -17.15
N ALA A 79 -11.35 12.15 -16.88
CA ALA A 79 -11.82 12.75 -15.62
C ALA A 79 -11.41 11.94 -14.38
N ALA A 80 -11.53 10.60 -14.43
CA ALA A 80 -11.11 9.74 -13.33
C ALA A 80 -9.60 9.77 -13.08
N VAL A 81 -8.79 9.84 -14.13
CA VAL A 81 -7.32 10.00 -14.02
C VAL A 81 -6.98 11.36 -13.41
N ILE A 82 -7.62 12.44 -13.84
CA ILE A 82 -7.40 13.78 -13.25
C ILE A 82 -7.76 13.77 -11.76
N LEU A 83 -8.90 13.20 -11.40
CA LEU A 83 -9.33 13.10 -9.99
C LEU A 83 -8.33 12.27 -9.16
N MET A 84 -7.82 11.18 -9.71
CA MET A 84 -6.80 10.34 -9.06
C MET A 84 -5.47 11.09 -8.88
N LEU A 85 -5.06 11.92 -9.84
CA LEU A 85 -3.85 12.75 -9.73
C LEU A 85 -3.99 13.81 -8.64
N ILE A 86 -5.15 14.48 -8.57
CA ILE A 86 -5.46 15.45 -7.50
C ILE A 86 -5.43 14.75 -6.14
N HIS A 87 -6.09 13.59 -6.03
CA HIS A 87 -6.06 12.78 -4.82
C HIS A 87 -4.62 12.43 -4.41
N GLN A 88 -3.81 11.94 -5.35
CA GLN A 88 -2.44 11.52 -5.09
C GLN A 88 -1.55 12.69 -4.63
N PHE A 89 -1.75 13.89 -5.18
CA PHE A 89 -1.04 15.10 -4.77
C PHE A 89 -1.36 15.48 -3.32
N ILE A 90 -2.65 15.48 -2.94
CA ILE A 90 -3.08 15.79 -1.58
C ILE A 90 -2.59 14.72 -0.60
N THR A 91 -2.75 13.44 -0.95
CA THR A 91 -2.28 12.31 -0.12
C THR A 91 -0.77 12.37 0.10
N PHE A 92 0.02 12.72 -0.92
CA PHE A 92 1.47 12.88 -0.78
C PHE A 92 1.83 13.97 0.25
N GLY A 93 1.17 15.13 0.19
CA GLY A 93 1.38 16.20 1.17
C GLY A 93 1.07 15.75 2.60
N PHE A 94 -0.05 15.06 2.79
CA PHE A 94 -0.46 14.57 4.11
C PHE A 94 0.49 13.47 4.63
N ALA A 95 0.91 12.54 3.78
CA ALA A 95 1.80 11.44 4.16
C ALA A 95 3.24 11.92 4.46
N CYS A 96 3.73 12.96 3.77
CA CYS A 96 5.07 13.51 4.04
C CYS A 96 5.11 14.42 5.26
N THR A 97 3.97 14.96 5.70
CA THR A 97 3.88 15.85 6.88
C THR A 97 4.51 15.24 8.14
N PRO A 98 4.18 14.01 8.60
CA PRO A 98 4.85 13.42 9.76
C PRO A 98 6.35 13.17 9.53
N LEU A 99 6.78 12.85 8.31
CA LEU A 99 8.19 12.69 7.98
C LEU A 99 8.95 14.01 8.11
N TYR A 100 8.36 15.12 7.64
CA TYR A 100 8.94 16.45 7.83
C TYR A 100 9.04 16.80 9.30
N PHE A 101 8.04 16.50 10.13
CA PHE A 101 8.11 16.77 11.56
C PHE A 101 9.23 15.99 12.25
N VAL A 102 9.37 14.70 11.96
CA VAL A 102 10.46 13.87 12.51
C VAL A 102 11.81 14.40 12.05
N TRP A 103 11.94 14.76 10.77
CA TRP A 103 13.18 15.30 10.20
C TRP A 103 13.55 16.68 10.76
N GLU A 104 12.59 17.60 10.85
CA GLU A 104 12.75 18.92 11.48
C GLU A 104 13.22 18.78 12.94
N LYS A 105 12.74 17.75 13.65
CA LYS A 105 13.17 17.42 15.01
C LYS A 105 14.58 16.85 15.07
N VAL A 106 14.97 16.00 14.12
CA VAL A 106 16.33 15.45 14.02
C VAL A 106 17.36 16.55 13.74
N ILE A 107 17.01 17.54 12.92
CA ILE A 107 17.87 18.70 12.61
C ILE A 107 17.85 19.75 13.74
N GLY A 108 16.94 19.65 14.72
CA GLY A 108 16.81 20.62 15.80
C GLY A 108 16.24 21.97 15.34
N MET A 109 15.60 22.01 14.18
CA MET A 109 15.06 23.22 13.55
C MET A 109 13.58 23.49 13.86
N HIS A 110 13.02 22.72 14.80
CA HIS A 110 11.60 22.68 15.11
C HIS A 110 11.01 24.04 15.55
N ASP A 111 11.83 24.88 16.21
CA ASP A 111 11.39 26.16 16.79
C ASP A 111 11.69 27.38 15.91
N THR A 112 12.20 27.19 14.68
CA THR A 112 12.54 28.31 13.80
C THR A 112 11.28 28.88 13.11
N GLU A 113 10.96 30.17 13.32
CA GLU A 113 9.80 30.83 12.69
C GLU A 113 9.94 31.06 11.18
N SER A 114 11.16 30.99 10.63
CA SER A 114 11.39 31.31 9.23
C SER A 114 10.89 30.19 8.28
N ILE A 115 9.89 30.53 7.46
CA ILE A 115 9.27 29.61 6.49
C ILE A 115 10.29 29.15 5.42
N CYS A 116 11.22 30.03 5.02
CA CYS A 116 12.24 29.72 4.02
C CYS A 116 13.21 28.63 4.53
N MET A 117 13.70 28.76 5.76
CA MET A 117 14.63 27.79 6.35
C MET A 117 13.95 26.43 6.54
N ARG A 118 12.70 26.41 7.03
CA ARG A 118 11.90 25.18 7.11
C ARG A 118 11.68 24.52 5.75
N SER A 119 11.45 25.31 4.70
CA SER A 119 11.27 24.77 3.34
C SER A 119 12.57 24.13 2.82
N LEU A 120 13.72 24.78 3.05
CA LEU A 120 15.03 24.22 2.70
C LEU A 120 15.33 22.93 3.48
N ALA A 121 15.00 22.87 4.77
CA ALA A 121 15.21 21.67 5.58
C ALA A 121 14.33 20.48 5.16
N ARG A 122 13.23 20.70 4.44
CA ARG A 122 12.39 19.61 3.89
C ARG A 122 12.91 19.05 2.57
N LEU A 123 13.70 19.82 1.82
CA LEU A 123 14.25 19.37 0.52
C LEU A 123 15.03 18.07 0.61
N PRO A 124 15.91 17.83 1.60
CA PRO A 124 16.61 16.55 1.78
C PRO A 124 15.69 15.33 1.96
N VAL A 125 14.44 15.52 2.39
CA VAL A 125 13.45 14.44 2.53
C VAL A 125 12.72 14.21 1.21
N VAL A 126 12.31 15.28 0.54
CA VAL A 126 11.53 15.20 -0.71
C VAL A 126 12.36 14.75 -1.89
N ILE A 127 13.60 15.24 -2.01
CA ILE A 127 14.46 14.97 -3.16
C ILE A 127 14.70 13.47 -3.34
N PRO A 128 15.07 12.69 -2.31
CA PRO A 128 15.22 11.23 -2.46
C PRO A 128 13.91 10.53 -2.81
N ILE A 129 12.78 10.94 -2.23
CA ILE A 129 11.47 10.34 -2.53
C ILE A 129 11.08 10.59 -3.99
N TRP A 130 11.25 11.83 -4.45
CA TRP A 130 10.98 12.22 -5.83
C TRP A 130 11.92 11.54 -6.83
N PHE A 131 13.21 11.48 -6.51
CA PHE A 131 14.21 10.80 -7.32
C PHE A 131 13.93 9.29 -7.43
N LEU A 132 13.61 8.64 -6.32
CA LEU A 132 13.24 7.22 -6.31
C LEU A 132 11.96 6.96 -7.10
N ALA A 133 10.99 7.87 -7.06
CA ALA A 133 9.76 7.78 -7.83
C ALA A 133 9.98 7.89 -9.35
N ILE A 134 10.97 8.67 -9.79
CA ILE A 134 11.35 8.77 -11.21
C ILE A 134 12.07 7.50 -11.68
N ILE A 135 12.96 6.96 -10.86
CA ILE A 135 13.79 5.79 -11.19
C ILE A 135 12.97 4.51 -11.19
N PHE A 136 12.05 4.34 -10.24
CA PHE A 136 11.30 3.11 -10.04
C PHE A 136 9.78 3.33 -10.07
N PRO A 137 9.16 3.48 -11.25
CA PRO A 137 7.72 3.63 -11.39
C PRO A 137 6.93 2.32 -11.13
N PHE A 138 7.48 1.33 -10.41
CA PHE A 138 6.93 -0.02 -10.29
C PHE A 138 5.80 -0.13 -9.24
N PHE A 139 4.61 0.38 -9.56
CA PHE A 139 3.47 0.36 -8.64
C PHE A 139 3.12 -1.05 -8.10
N GLY A 140 3.26 -2.09 -8.91
CA GLY A 140 2.94 -3.47 -8.52
C GLY A 140 3.90 -4.05 -7.48
N PRO A 141 5.20 -4.26 -7.80
CA PRO A 141 6.18 -4.79 -6.88
C PRO A 141 6.38 -3.95 -5.62
N ILE A 142 6.37 -2.61 -5.73
CA ILE A 142 6.53 -1.73 -4.56
C ILE A 142 5.37 -1.96 -3.58
N ASN A 143 4.13 -1.95 -4.08
CA ASN A 143 2.97 -2.17 -3.24
C ASN A 143 2.94 -3.58 -2.64
N SER A 144 3.38 -4.60 -3.39
CA SER A 144 3.49 -5.98 -2.88
C SER A 144 4.57 -6.10 -1.80
N ALA A 145 5.74 -5.48 -2.00
CA ALA A 145 6.84 -5.50 -1.04
C ALA A 145 6.49 -4.74 0.24
N VAL A 146 5.94 -3.53 0.12
CA VAL A 146 5.43 -2.76 1.28
C VAL A 146 4.34 -3.56 2.00
N GLY A 147 3.44 -4.21 1.25
CA GLY A 147 2.47 -5.19 1.72
C GLY A 147 3.09 -6.27 2.60
N ALA A 148 3.97 -7.08 2.01
CA ALA A 148 4.57 -8.24 2.64
C ALA A 148 5.48 -7.88 3.83
N LEU A 149 6.19 -6.75 3.76
CA LEU A 149 7.15 -6.35 4.77
C LEU A 149 6.50 -5.49 5.85
N LEU A 150 5.98 -4.31 5.52
CA LEU A 150 5.51 -3.35 6.53
C LEU A 150 4.14 -3.74 7.10
N VAL A 151 3.21 -4.17 6.26
CA VAL A 151 1.81 -4.46 6.69
C VAL A 151 1.75 -5.71 7.55
N SER A 152 2.50 -6.76 7.18
CA SER A 152 2.61 -7.99 7.97
C SER A 152 3.02 -7.69 9.42
N PHE A 153 4.00 -6.83 9.63
CA PHE A 153 4.43 -6.46 10.98
C PHE A 153 3.43 -5.55 11.69
N THR A 154 3.01 -4.46 11.03
CA THR A 154 2.25 -3.38 11.69
C THR A 154 0.79 -3.74 11.95
N VAL A 155 0.16 -4.52 11.06
CA VAL A 155 -1.28 -4.83 11.14
C VAL A 155 -1.54 -6.18 11.80
N TYR A 156 -0.63 -7.15 11.65
CA TYR A 156 -0.85 -8.50 12.14
C TYR A 156 0.08 -8.88 13.29
N ILE A 157 1.40 -8.88 13.06
CA ILE A 157 2.36 -9.45 14.04
C ILE A 157 2.41 -8.62 15.33
N ILE A 158 2.67 -7.31 15.23
CA ILE A 158 2.82 -6.43 16.39
C ILE A 158 1.53 -6.36 17.23
N PRO A 159 0.34 -6.13 16.66
CA PRO A 159 -0.89 -6.08 17.45
C PRO A 159 -1.23 -7.42 18.12
N ALA A 160 -1.04 -8.54 17.42
CA ALA A 160 -1.31 -9.87 17.98
C ALA A 160 -0.33 -10.22 19.11
N MET A 161 0.97 -9.89 18.94
CA MET A 161 1.97 -10.03 19.98
C MET A 161 1.68 -9.14 21.19
N ALA A 162 1.34 -7.86 20.96
CA ALA A 162 0.98 -6.93 22.02
C ALA A 162 -0.21 -7.45 22.82
N HIS A 163 -1.26 -7.95 22.16
CA HIS A 163 -2.41 -8.56 22.83
C HIS A 163 -2.00 -9.78 23.68
N MET A 164 -1.16 -10.68 23.15
CA MET A 164 -0.67 -11.84 23.90
C MET A 164 0.17 -11.45 25.12
N LEU A 165 0.98 -10.40 25.01
CA LEU A 165 1.80 -9.89 26.11
C LEU A 165 0.97 -9.17 27.17
N THR A 166 0.01 -8.31 26.77
CA THR A 166 -0.86 -7.56 27.67
C THR A 166 -1.76 -8.49 28.51
N TYR A 167 -2.30 -9.56 27.91
CA TYR A 167 -3.19 -10.50 28.60
C TYR A 167 -2.49 -11.80 29.04
N ARG A 168 -1.16 -11.76 29.24
CA ARG A 168 -0.40 -12.93 29.70
C ARG A 168 -0.76 -13.33 31.13
N THR A 169 -0.96 -12.36 32.03
CA THR A 169 -1.21 -12.60 33.45
C THR A 169 -2.71 -12.80 33.76
N PRO A 170 -3.06 -13.64 34.75
CA PRO A 170 -4.46 -13.84 35.16
C PRO A 170 -5.11 -12.54 35.66
N SER A 171 -4.35 -11.69 36.35
CA SER A 171 -4.80 -10.38 36.84
C SER A 171 -5.17 -9.43 35.70
N ALA A 172 -4.42 -9.43 34.59
CA ALA A 172 -4.74 -8.61 33.42
C ALA A 172 -5.99 -9.11 32.68
N ARG A 173 -6.24 -10.43 32.69
CA ARG A 173 -7.45 -11.03 32.08
C ARG A 173 -8.71 -10.71 32.88
N GLN A 174 -8.62 -10.70 34.21
CA GLN A 174 -9.74 -10.37 35.09
C GLN A 174 -10.10 -8.88 35.06
N ASN A 175 -9.10 -8.00 34.91
CA ASN A 175 -9.29 -6.56 34.80
C ASN A 175 -9.51 -6.07 33.36
N ALA A 176 -9.74 -6.98 32.41
CA ALA A 176 -9.95 -6.61 31.02
C ALA A 176 -11.26 -5.82 30.86
N VAL A 177 -11.15 -4.56 30.44
CA VAL A 177 -12.29 -3.69 30.11
C VAL A 177 -13.12 -4.28 28.96
N GLU A 178 -12.45 -4.99 28.05
CA GLU A 178 -13.05 -5.67 26.92
C GLU A 178 -13.13 -7.17 27.22
N LYS A 179 -14.35 -7.72 27.33
CA LYS A 179 -14.55 -9.16 27.49
C LYS A 179 -14.36 -9.86 26.15
N LEU A 180 -13.94 -11.12 26.20
CA LEU A 180 -13.82 -11.98 25.02
C LEU A 180 -15.11 -11.98 24.21
N PRO A 181 -15.01 -12.06 22.87
CA PRO A 181 -16.18 -12.11 22.02
C PRO A 181 -17.00 -13.39 22.29
N PHE A 182 -18.31 -13.30 22.10
CA PHE A 182 -19.25 -14.39 22.40
C PHE A 182 -18.88 -15.73 21.72
N PHE A 183 -18.27 -15.67 20.54
CA PHE A 183 -17.88 -16.85 19.75
C PHE A 183 -16.55 -17.49 20.19
N LEU A 184 -15.70 -16.81 20.99
CA LEU A 184 -14.46 -17.35 21.53
C LEU A 184 -14.31 -16.96 23.01
N PRO A 185 -15.06 -17.59 23.93
CA PRO A 185 -15.08 -17.23 25.34
C PRO A 185 -13.83 -17.68 26.13
N SER A 186 -12.85 -18.33 25.48
CA SER A 186 -11.64 -18.83 26.12
C SER A 186 -10.42 -17.95 25.81
N TRP A 187 -9.78 -17.42 26.87
CA TRP A 187 -8.50 -16.70 26.77
C TRP A 187 -7.39 -17.56 26.15
N THR A 188 -7.41 -18.87 26.43
CA THR A 188 -6.46 -19.82 25.85
C THR A 188 -6.71 -19.98 24.34
N ALA A 189 -7.97 -20.05 23.92
CA ALA A 189 -8.31 -20.10 22.50
C ALA A 189 -7.89 -18.80 21.78
N MET A 190 -8.13 -17.64 22.38
CA MET A 190 -7.68 -16.36 21.82
C MET A 190 -6.15 -16.28 21.70
N TYR A 191 -5.42 -16.80 22.69
CA TYR A 191 -3.96 -16.87 22.64
C TYR A 191 -3.47 -17.77 21.50
N VAL A 192 -4.06 -18.96 21.35
CA VAL A 192 -3.70 -19.90 20.27
C VAL A 192 -4.01 -19.30 18.90
N VAL A 193 -5.15 -18.63 18.74
CA VAL A 193 -5.51 -17.94 17.48
C VAL A 193 -4.50 -16.84 17.16
N ASN A 194 -4.14 -16.00 18.12
CA ASN A 194 -3.14 -14.95 17.90
C ASN A 194 -1.76 -15.52 17.58
N ALA A 195 -1.33 -16.57 18.28
CA ALA A 195 -0.06 -17.26 18.00
C ALA A 195 -0.06 -17.89 16.59
N PHE A 196 -1.18 -18.49 16.18
CA PHE A 196 -1.36 -19.02 14.84
C PHE A 196 -1.28 -17.92 13.78
N VAL A 197 -1.97 -16.78 13.98
CA VAL A 197 -1.92 -15.64 13.06
C VAL A 197 -0.49 -15.10 12.93
N VAL A 198 0.25 -14.94 14.04
CA VAL A 198 1.64 -14.49 14.00
C VAL A 198 2.50 -15.47 13.20
N GLY A 199 2.44 -16.77 13.51
CA GLY A 199 3.22 -17.78 12.80
C GLY A 199 2.87 -17.85 11.31
N TRP A 200 1.59 -17.88 10.99
CA TRP A 200 1.10 -17.94 9.62
C TRP A 200 1.51 -16.71 8.80
N VAL A 201 1.30 -15.50 9.32
CA VAL A 201 1.66 -14.26 8.62
C VAL A 201 3.18 -14.11 8.49
N MET A 202 3.95 -14.58 9.47
CA MET A 202 5.41 -14.59 9.38
C MET A 202 5.91 -15.53 8.27
N VAL A 203 5.31 -16.71 8.12
CA VAL A 203 5.72 -17.68 7.09
C VAL A 203 5.17 -17.33 5.72
N ALA A 204 3.85 -17.15 5.59
CA ALA A 204 3.18 -16.94 4.32
C ALA A 204 3.29 -15.49 3.83
N GLY A 205 3.11 -14.52 4.72
CA GLY A 205 3.16 -13.09 4.40
C GLY A 205 4.59 -12.59 4.24
N PHE A 206 5.36 -12.60 5.32
CA PHE A 206 6.73 -12.09 5.33
C PHE A 206 7.71 -13.03 4.61
N GLY A 207 7.68 -14.33 4.91
CA GLY A 207 8.59 -15.30 4.30
C GLY A 207 8.36 -15.47 2.79
N LEU A 208 7.32 -16.21 2.42
CA LEU A 208 7.04 -16.53 1.01
C LEU A 208 6.64 -15.28 0.21
N GLY A 209 5.73 -14.46 0.74
CA GLY A 209 5.27 -13.24 0.08
C GLY A 209 6.37 -12.17 -0.05
N GLY A 210 7.20 -12.01 0.97
CA GLY A 210 8.36 -11.12 0.93
C GLY A 210 9.40 -11.58 -0.07
N TRP A 211 9.78 -12.87 -0.03
CA TRP A 211 10.71 -13.47 -0.99
C TRP A 211 10.25 -13.30 -2.44
N ALA A 212 8.99 -13.62 -2.74
CA ALA A 212 8.43 -13.47 -4.09
C ALA A 212 8.39 -12.00 -4.53
N SER A 213 8.06 -11.08 -3.61
CA SER A 213 8.03 -9.65 -3.90
C SER A 213 9.42 -9.08 -4.20
N VAL A 214 10.43 -9.47 -3.41
CA VAL A 214 11.83 -9.03 -3.60
C VAL A 214 12.40 -9.60 -4.91
N ILE A 215 12.17 -10.87 -5.23
CA ILE A 215 12.61 -11.44 -6.51
C ILE A 215 11.95 -10.73 -7.69
N ASN A 216 10.64 -10.47 -7.62
CA ASN A 216 9.95 -9.74 -8.69
C ASN A 216 10.45 -8.29 -8.81
N PHE A 217 10.81 -7.66 -7.70
CA PHE A 217 11.42 -6.34 -7.70
C PHE A 217 12.80 -6.36 -8.39
N VAL A 218 13.70 -7.25 -7.97
CA VAL A 218 15.05 -7.39 -8.55
C VAL A 218 14.97 -7.70 -10.04
N LYS A 219 14.14 -8.65 -10.46
CA LYS A 219 13.93 -8.98 -11.88
C LYS A 219 13.45 -7.78 -12.70
N GLN A 220 12.61 -6.91 -12.13
CA GLN A 220 12.17 -5.70 -12.83
C GLN A 220 13.28 -4.65 -12.92
N VAL A 221 14.10 -4.50 -11.88
CA VAL A 221 15.28 -3.63 -11.95
C VAL A 221 16.25 -4.10 -13.04
N ASP A 222 16.53 -5.40 -13.11
CA ASP A 222 17.44 -5.97 -14.11
C ASP A 222 16.87 -5.86 -15.54
N THR A 223 15.55 -5.94 -15.71
CA THR A 223 14.90 -5.89 -17.03
C THR A 223 14.78 -4.47 -17.59
N PHE A 224 14.53 -3.47 -16.73
CA PHE A 224 14.22 -2.10 -17.16
C PHE A 224 15.40 -1.12 -17.03
N GLY A 225 16.46 -1.49 -16.30
CA GLY A 225 17.58 -0.61 -15.98
C GLY A 225 17.20 0.54 -15.02
N LEU A 226 18.20 1.29 -14.52
CA LEU A 226 17.99 2.41 -13.59
C LEU A 226 17.27 3.62 -14.23
N PHE A 227 17.09 3.63 -15.55
CA PHE A 227 16.31 4.64 -16.27
C PHE A 227 15.48 3.96 -17.37
N ALA A 228 14.28 3.49 -17.02
CA ALA A 228 13.37 2.95 -18.01
C ALA A 228 12.97 4.08 -18.99
N LYS A 229 13.32 3.95 -20.27
CA LYS A 229 12.90 4.89 -21.33
C LYS A 229 11.37 4.99 -21.49
N CYS A 230 10.61 4.01 -20.97
CA CYS A 230 9.16 3.95 -21.10
C CYS A 230 8.53 3.00 -20.06
N TYR A 231 7.53 3.49 -19.31
CA TYR A 231 6.72 2.69 -18.39
C TYR A 231 5.61 1.95 -19.17
N GLN A 232 5.54 0.61 -19.06
CA GLN A 232 4.59 -0.26 -19.79
C GLN A 232 4.70 -0.21 -21.33
N CYS A 233 5.91 -0.07 -21.90
CA CYS A 233 6.04 -0.15 -23.35
C CYS A 233 5.68 -1.55 -23.89
N PRO A 234 5.03 -1.64 -25.07
CA PRO A 234 4.88 -2.90 -25.77
C PRO A 234 6.26 -3.53 -25.96
N LYS A 235 6.35 -4.87 -25.77
CA LYS A 235 7.56 -5.60 -26.20
C LYS A 235 7.83 -5.23 -27.66
N PRO A 236 9.09 -4.98 -28.06
CA PRO A 236 9.41 -4.83 -29.47
C PRO A 236 8.84 -6.05 -30.19
N HIS A 237 7.95 -5.83 -31.15
CA HIS A 237 7.57 -6.89 -32.06
C HIS A 237 8.87 -7.42 -32.66
N PRO A 238 9.10 -8.75 -32.71
CA PRO A 238 10.16 -9.26 -33.56
C PRO A 238 9.92 -8.66 -34.95
N HIS A 239 10.92 -7.93 -35.45
CA HIS A 239 10.85 -7.31 -36.76
C HIS A 239 10.30 -8.35 -37.75
N PRO A 240 9.20 -8.05 -38.48
CA PRO A 240 8.86 -8.86 -39.64
C PRO A 240 10.13 -8.93 -40.50
N PRO A 241 10.54 -10.11 -41.00
CA PRO A 241 11.67 -10.19 -41.90
C PRO A 241 11.43 -9.18 -43.02
N ALA A 242 12.44 -8.34 -43.27
CA ALA A 242 12.40 -7.31 -44.28
C ALA A 242 11.84 -7.92 -45.57
N ALA A 243 10.65 -7.47 -45.97
CA ALA A 243 10.08 -7.84 -47.24
C ALA A 243 11.07 -7.37 -48.31
N SER A 244 11.77 -8.32 -48.92
CA SER A 244 12.57 -8.11 -50.11
C SER A 244 11.67 -7.45 -51.14
N GLY A 245 11.94 -6.18 -51.46
CA GLY A 245 11.21 -5.42 -52.46
C GLY A 245 11.23 -6.13 -53.82
N PRO A 246 10.20 -5.94 -54.66
CA PRO A 246 10.22 -6.47 -56.02
C PRO A 246 11.34 -5.78 -56.83
N PRO A 247 11.98 -6.49 -57.77
CA PRO A 247 13.05 -5.92 -58.58
C PRO A 247 12.51 -4.79 -59.48
N PRO A 248 13.34 -3.80 -59.82
CA PRO A 248 12.93 -2.70 -60.70
C PRO A 248 12.68 -3.23 -62.11
N GLN A 249 11.45 -3.07 -62.60
CA GLN A 249 11.13 -3.23 -64.02
C GLN A 249 11.65 -1.99 -64.75
N LEU A 250 12.70 -2.20 -65.53
CA LEU A 250 13.17 -1.31 -66.57
C LEU A 250 12.19 -1.46 -67.75
N HIS A 251 11.49 -0.40 -68.15
CA HIS A 251 11.16 0.00 -69.53
C HIS A 251 10.14 1.15 -69.54
#